data_AF-R2V7K6-F1
#
_entry.id   AF-R2V7K6-F1
#
_cell.length_a   1.000
_cell.length_b   1.000
_cell.length_c   1.000
_cell.angle_alpha   90.00
_cell.angle_beta   90.00
_cell.angle_gamma   90.00
#
_symmetry.space_group_name_H-M   'P 1'
#
loop_
_entity.id
_entity.type
_entity.pdbx_description
1 polymer ?
#
loop_
_entity_poly.entity_id
_entity_poly.type
_entity_poly.pdbx_seq_one_letter_code
_entity_poly.pdbx_strand_id
1 'polypeptide(L)'
;MVTYQNLQTDLLQALDLHIDILKEVDDIEKEELPGFLFMMRSLGFMLDRAALVLASKDDEEMYYMMFQYYSLLKELKLNLAMHFPRATIQGEPLIDMVHRFPDTYGKEMRAWWEAKTGLTVEETKQTIELND
;
A
#
# COMPACT_ATOMS: atom_id res chain seq x y z
N MET A 1 -7.85 -16.56 -12.39
CA MET A 1 -6.80 -15.72 -12.96
C MET A 1 -7.20 -14.29 -12.68
N VAL A 2 -6.30 -13.49 -12.10
CA VAL A 2 -6.58 -12.06 -11.90
C VAL A 2 -6.73 -11.40 -13.27
N THR A 3 -7.67 -10.45 -13.36
CA THR A 3 -7.89 -9.65 -14.57
C THR A 3 -7.56 -8.19 -14.30
N TYR A 4 -7.37 -7.41 -15.36
CA TYR A 4 -7.25 -5.96 -15.29
C TYR A 4 -8.37 -5.33 -14.46
N GLN A 5 -9.62 -5.76 -14.66
CA GLN A 5 -10.79 -5.19 -13.96
C GLN A 5 -10.73 -5.44 -12.44
N ASN A 6 -10.21 -6.59 -12.02
CA ASN A 6 -10.02 -6.88 -10.60
C ASN A 6 -9.01 -5.91 -9.97
N LEU A 7 -7.86 -5.74 -10.62
CA LEU A 7 -6.78 -4.88 -10.17
C LEU A 7 -7.12 -3.39 -10.24
N GLN A 8 -7.86 -2.98 -11.28
CA GLN A 8 -8.39 -1.63 -11.40
C GLN A 8 -9.28 -1.27 -10.21
N THR A 9 -10.06 -2.22 -9.70
CA THR A 9 -10.95 -1.98 -8.56
C THR A 9 -10.14 -1.66 -7.29
N ASP A 10 -9.14 -2.49 -6.97
CA ASP A 10 -8.23 -2.25 -5.85
C ASP A 10 -7.48 -0.91 -6.02
N LEU A 11 -6.98 -0.60 -7.22
CA LEU A 11 -6.25 0.65 -7.46
C LEU A 11 -7.13 1.89 -7.30
N LEU A 12 -8.36 1.85 -7.80
CA LEU A 12 -9.33 2.94 -7.62
C LEU A 12 -9.69 3.13 -6.16
N GLN A 13 -9.90 2.05 -5.42
CA GLN A 13 -10.18 2.12 -3.98
C GLN A 13 -8.98 2.68 -3.20
N ALA A 14 -7.76 2.29 -3.55
CA ALA A 14 -6.55 2.82 -2.93
C ALA A 14 -6.39 4.34 -3.17
N LEU A 15 -6.70 4.81 -4.38
CA LEU A 15 -6.71 6.24 -4.70
C LEU A 15 -7.78 7.01 -3.91
N ASP A 16 -8.99 6.45 -3.81
CA ASP A 16 -10.09 7.04 -3.07
C ASP A 16 -9.74 7.19 -1.58
N LEU A 17 -9.25 6.12 -0.96
CA LEU A 17 -8.77 6.13 0.42
C LEU A 17 -7.64 7.13 0.65
N HIS A 18 -6.68 7.23 -0.28
CA HIS A 18 -5.60 8.21 -0.17
C HIS A 18 -6.12 9.65 -0.18
N ILE A 19 -7.12 9.94 -1.03
CA ILE A 19 -7.76 11.25 -1.10
C ILE A 19 -8.59 11.53 0.15
N ASP A 20 -9.31 10.53 0.67
CA ASP A 20 -10.12 10.69 1.88
C ASP A 20 -9.27 11.01 3.11
N ILE A 21 -8.10 10.38 3.26
CA ILE A 21 -7.14 10.75 4.32
C ILE A 21 -6.74 12.23 4.21
N LEU A 22 -6.53 12.75 2.99
CA LEU A 22 -6.19 14.16 2.80
C LEU A 22 -7.35 15.12 3.09
N LYS A 23 -8.59 14.65 2.96
CA LYS A 23 -9.80 15.46 3.16
C LYS A 23 -10.26 15.48 4.61
N GLU A 24 -10.10 14.38 5.33
CA GLU A 24 -10.69 14.16 6.66
C GLU A 24 -9.76 14.59 7.81
N VAL A 25 -8.46 14.73 7.53
CA VAL A 25 -7.47 15.14 8.55
C VAL A 25 -7.53 16.65 8.76
N ASP A 26 -8.10 17.07 9.89
CA ASP A 26 -8.28 18.48 10.26
C ASP A 26 -7.02 19.11 10.85
N ASP A 27 -6.32 18.36 11.72
CA ASP A 27 -5.09 18.79 12.41
C ASP A 27 -4.22 17.58 12.71
N ILE A 28 -2.92 17.81 12.86
CA ILE A 28 -1.92 16.79 13.13
C ILE A 28 -1.06 17.27 14.30
N GLU A 29 -1.15 16.56 15.42
CA GLU A 29 -0.31 16.83 16.58
C GLU A 29 1.18 16.70 16.20
N LYS A 30 2.03 17.54 16.81
CA LYS A 30 3.44 17.65 16.43
C LYS A 30 4.18 16.32 16.60
N GLU A 31 3.79 15.57 17.61
CA GLU A 31 4.31 14.25 17.97
C GLU A 31 3.95 13.19 16.91
N GLU A 32 2.82 13.36 16.23
CA GLU A 32 2.27 12.44 15.23
C GLU A 32 2.76 12.74 13.81
N LEU A 33 3.19 13.98 13.57
CA LEU A 33 3.62 14.48 12.27
C LEU A 33 4.67 13.60 11.56
N PRO A 34 5.72 13.06 12.22
CA PRO A 34 6.70 12.22 11.55
C PRO A 34 6.10 10.93 10.97
N GLY A 35 5.23 10.26 11.73
CA GLY A 35 4.55 9.03 11.30
C GLY A 35 3.58 9.29 10.16
N PHE A 36 2.80 10.37 10.27
CA PHE A 36 1.89 10.79 9.22
C PHE A 36 2.62 11.14 7.92
N LEU A 37 3.69 11.95 7.98
CA LEU A 37 4.47 12.31 6.79
C LEU A 37 5.11 11.09 6.14
N PHE A 38 5.60 10.13 6.94
CA PHE A 38 6.13 8.88 6.43
C PHE A 38 5.05 8.07 5.68
N MET A 39 3.87 7.91 6.28
CA MET A 39 2.73 7.25 5.66
C MET A 39 2.33 7.93 4.34
N MET A 40 2.09 9.24 4.37
CA MET A 40 1.59 9.98 3.20
C MET A 40 2.60 10.02 2.05
N ARG A 41 3.90 10.13 2.34
CA ARG A 41 4.94 10.04 1.30
C ARG A 41 5.01 8.64 0.69
N SER A 42 4.85 7.60 1.50
CA SER A 42 4.85 6.23 1.01
C SER A 42 3.64 5.97 0.12
N LEU A 43 2.45 6.42 0.52
CA LEU A 43 1.24 6.36 -0.31
C LEU A 43 1.39 7.13 -1.62
N GLY A 44 1.93 8.36 -1.56
CA GLY A 44 2.19 9.16 -2.76
C GLY A 44 3.14 8.47 -3.74
N PHE A 45 4.22 7.86 -3.23
CA PHE A 45 5.15 7.09 -4.06
C PHE A 45 4.50 5.85 -4.68
N MET A 46 3.72 5.09 -3.90
CA MET A 46 3.01 3.91 -4.38
C MET A 46 1.99 4.22 -5.49
N LEU A 47 1.36 5.40 -5.42
CA LEU A 47 0.23 5.77 -6.28
C LEU A 47 0.60 6.77 -7.39
N ASP A 48 1.86 7.22 -7.48
CA ASP A 48 2.33 8.27 -8.40
C ASP A 48 1.90 8.06 -9.87
N ARG A 49 1.87 6.79 -10.32
CA ARG A 49 1.52 6.44 -11.71
C ARG A 49 0.09 5.93 -11.90
N ALA A 50 -0.72 5.89 -10.86
CA ALA A 50 -2.05 5.24 -10.87
C ALA A 50 -2.94 5.75 -11.99
N ALA A 51 -3.07 7.08 -12.11
CA ALA A 51 -3.92 7.69 -13.11
C ALA A 51 -3.50 7.36 -14.54
N LEU A 52 -2.20 7.29 -14.81
CA LEU A 52 -1.66 6.97 -16.14
C LEU A 52 -1.91 5.50 -16.50
N VAL A 53 -1.72 4.59 -15.55
CA VAL A 53 -1.95 3.14 -15.75
C VAL A 53 -3.44 2.82 -15.89
N LEU A 54 -4.30 3.52 -15.15
CA LEU A 54 -5.75 3.42 -15.33
C LEU A 54 -6.20 3.91 -16.72
N ALA A 55 -5.52 4.94 -17.25
CA ALA A 55 -5.82 5.48 -18.57
C ALA A 55 -5.28 4.62 -19.72
N SER A 56 -4.15 3.92 -19.53
CA SER A 56 -3.49 3.15 -20.60
C SER A 56 -4.28 1.91 -21.01
N LYS A 57 -5.04 1.31 -20.07
CA LYS A 57 -5.75 0.03 -20.26
C LYS A 57 -4.82 -1.10 -20.72
N ASP A 58 -3.55 -1.00 -20.33
CA ASP A 58 -2.52 -2.01 -20.60
C ASP A 58 -2.42 -2.99 -19.43
N ASP A 59 -2.57 -4.27 -19.73
CA ASP A 59 -2.54 -5.35 -18.72
C ASP A 59 -1.17 -5.45 -18.04
N GLU A 60 -0.08 -5.31 -18.80
CA GLU A 60 1.28 -5.46 -18.26
C GLU A 60 1.64 -4.29 -17.35
N GLU A 61 1.29 -3.06 -17.74
CA GLU A 61 1.46 -1.89 -16.88
C GLU A 61 0.63 -2.00 -15.60
N MET A 62 -0.62 -2.46 -15.70
CA MET A 62 -1.48 -2.68 -14.54
C MET A 62 -0.89 -3.73 -13.60
N TYR A 63 -0.43 -4.85 -14.14
CA TYR A 63 0.10 -5.95 -13.32
C TYR A 63 1.40 -5.54 -12.64
N TYR A 64 2.28 -4.84 -13.37
CA TYR A 64 3.50 -4.29 -12.80
C TYR A 64 3.22 -3.28 -11.69
N MET A 65 2.31 -2.34 -11.94
CA MET A 65 1.95 -1.35 -10.93
C MET A 65 1.37 -2.00 -9.68
N MET A 66 0.45 -2.95 -9.83
CA MET A 66 -0.18 -3.59 -8.67
C MET A 66 0.80 -4.47 -7.90
N PHE A 67 1.73 -5.15 -8.58
CA PHE A 67 2.83 -5.83 -7.91
C PHE A 67 3.65 -4.88 -7.03
N GLN A 68 4.01 -3.70 -7.55
CA GLN A 68 4.74 -2.68 -6.79
C GLN A 68 3.91 -2.17 -5.61
N TYR A 69 2.65 -1.78 -5.86
CA TYR A 69 1.73 -1.30 -4.85
C TYR A 69 1.57 -2.29 -3.68
N TYR A 70 1.28 -3.57 -3.95
CA TYR A 70 1.10 -4.55 -2.88
C TYR A 70 2.39 -4.82 -2.09
N SER A 71 3.54 -4.80 -2.78
CA SER A 71 4.84 -5.00 -2.12
C SER A 71 5.17 -3.84 -1.17
N LEU A 72 5.00 -2.61 -1.65
CA LEU A 72 5.24 -1.40 -0.87
C LEU A 72 4.21 -1.20 0.23
N LEU A 73 2.96 -1.63 0.03
CA LEU A 73 1.93 -1.59 1.08
C LEU A 73 2.29 -2.52 2.24
N LYS A 74 2.81 -3.72 1.95
CA LYS A 74 3.32 -4.64 2.98
C LYS A 74 4.48 -4.01 3.75
N GLU A 75 5.42 -3.36 3.06
CA GLU A 75 6.53 -2.64 3.68
C GLU A 75 6.05 -1.46 4.53
N LEU A 76 5.06 -0.70 4.07
CA LEU A 76 4.48 0.41 4.84
C LEU A 76 3.87 -0.10 6.16
N LYS A 77 3.06 -1.17 6.09
CA LYS A 77 2.46 -1.80 7.29
C LYS A 77 3.53 -2.20 8.31
N LEU A 78 4.61 -2.85 7.85
CA LEU A 78 5.74 -3.24 8.71
C LEU A 78 6.46 -2.03 9.32
N ASN A 79 6.78 -1.02 8.51
CA ASN A 79 7.49 0.17 8.97
C ASN A 79 6.67 0.96 10.00
N LEU A 80 5.35 1.08 9.82
CA LEU A 80 4.48 1.72 10.80
C LEU A 80 4.46 0.93 12.12
N ALA A 81 4.32 -0.39 12.06
CA ALA A 81 4.34 -1.24 13.25
C ALA A 81 5.66 -1.15 14.03
N MET A 82 6.79 -0.99 13.33
CA MET A 82 8.11 -0.97 13.98
C MET A 82 8.56 0.41 14.45
N HIS A 83 8.30 1.45 13.65
CA HIS A 83 8.85 2.79 13.89
C HIS A 83 7.82 3.77 14.44
N PHE A 84 6.53 3.51 14.21
CA PHE A 84 5.43 4.38 14.61
C PHE A 84 4.29 3.62 15.31
N PRO A 85 4.57 2.68 16.25
CA PRO A 85 3.57 1.74 16.79
C PRO A 85 2.43 2.40 17.57
N ARG A 86 2.64 3.62 18.03
CA ARG A 86 1.66 4.39 18.83
C ARG A 86 1.16 5.63 18.10
N ALA A 87 1.57 5.81 16.84
CA ALA A 87 1.21 7.00 16.11
C ALA A 87 -0.27 6.96 15.74
N THR A 88 -0.96 8.07 15.95
CA THR A 88 -2.39 8.21 15.73
C THR A 88 -2.72 9.50 14.98
N ILE A 89 -3.87 9.51 14.30
CA ILE A 89 -4.46 10.71 13.71
C ILE A 89 -5.90 10.79 14.17
N GLN A 90 -6.25 11.90 14.81
CA GLN A 90 -7.60 12.11 15.38
C GLN A 90 -8.06 10.93 16.26
N GLY A 91 -7.11 10.28 16.96
CA GLY A 91 -7.37 9.12 17.83
C GLY A 91 -7.39 7.76 17.14
N GLU A 92 -7.26 7.69 15.81
CA GLU A 92 -7.15 6.42 15.06
C GLU A 92 -5.66 6.06 14.83
N PRO A 93 -5.22 4.83 15.14
CA PRO A 93 -3.86 4.38 14.83
C PRO A 93 -3.55 4.42 13.33
N LEU A 94 -2.37 4.94 12.96
CA LEU A 94 -1.94 4.98 11.55
C LEU A 94 -1.94 3.61 10.88
N ILE A 95 -1.61 2.56 11.64
CA ILE A 95 -1.60 1.19 11.13
C ILE A 95 -3.01 0.73 10.72
N ASP A 96 -4.04 1.10 11.48
CA ASP A 96 -5.43 0.77 11.18
C ASP A 96 -5.91 1.50 9.92
N MET A 97 -5.46 2.74 9.72
CA MET A 97 -5.69 3.47 8.47
C MET A 97 -5.11 2.73 7.26
N VAL A 98 -3.86 2.26 7.36
CA VAL A 98 -3.20 1.53 6.27
C VAL A 98 -3.79 0.14 6.05
N HIS A 99 -4.36 -0.49 7.08
CA HIS A 99 -5.07 -1.76 6.93
C HIS A 99 -6.33 -1.67 6.07
N ARG A 100 -6.90 -0.47 5.89
CA ARG A 100 -8.05 -0.24 4.98
C ARG A 100 -7.67 -0.31 3.51
N PHE A 101 -6.39 -0.13 3.17
CA PHE A 101 -5.92 -0.21 1.78
C PHE A 101 -5.99 -1.65 1.26
N PRO A 102 -6.51 -1.86 0.04
CA PRO A 102 -6.74 -3.20 -0.48
C PRO A 102 -5.42 -3.92 -0.76
N ASP A 103 -5.32 -5.18 -0.34
CA ASP A 103 -4.21 -6.10 -0.64
C ASP A 103 -4.70 -7.42 -1.26
N THR A 104 -5.90 -7.40 -1.85
CA THR A 104 -6.70 -8.57 -2.26
C THR A 104 -5.92 -9.57 -3.11
N TYR A 105 -5.12 -9.07 -4.05
CA TYR A 105 -4.44 -9.89 -5.06
C TYR A 105 -2.91 -9.91 -4.92
N GLY A 106 -2.39 -9.61 -3.73
CA GLY A 106 -0.95 -9.53 -3.49
C GLY A 106 -0.21 -10.84 -3.81
N LYS A 107 -0.82 -12.00 -3.54
CA LYS A 107 -0.23 -13.31 -3.83
C LYS A 107 -0.16 -13.58 -5.33
N GLU A 108 -1.23 -13.25 -6.05
CA GLU A 108 -1.34 -13.41 -7.50
C GLU A 108 -0.37 -12.51 -8.24
N MET A 109 -0.21 -11.25 -7.82
CA MET A 109 0.73 -10.32 -8.44
C MET A 109 2.18 -10.69 -8.17
N ARG A 110 2.47 -11.25 -7.00
CA ARG A 110 3.78 -11.85 -6.75
C ARG A 110 4.03 -13.03 -7.69
N ALA A 111 3.12 -13.99 -7.75
CA ALA A 111 3.26 -15.15 -8.62
C ALA A 111 3.42 -14.76 -10.10
N TRP A 112 2.69 -13.74 -10.55
CA TRP A 112 2.87 -13.16 -11.88
C TRP A 112 4.27 -12.60 -12.09
N TRP A 113 4.80 -11.83 -11.14
CA TRP A 113 6.14 -11.25 -11.21
C TRP A 113 7.24 -12.31 -11.24
N GLU A 114 7.13 -13.33 -10.39
CA GLU A 114 8.06 -14.46 -10.34
C GLU A 114 8.04 -15.24 -11.66
N ALA A 115 6.86 -15.49 -12.22
CA ALA A 115 6.72 -16.15 -13.52
C ALA A 115 7.28 -15.30 -14.67
N LYS A 116 7.13 -13.97 -14.62
CA LYS A 116 7.63 -13.03 -15.64
C LYS A 116 9.15 -12.90 -15.63
N THR A 117 9.77 -12.89 -14.44
CA THR A 117 11.20 -12.58 -14.27
C THR A 117 12.08 -13.79 -13.98
N GLY A 118 11.50 -14.90 -13.51
CA GLY A 118 12.25 -16.06 -12.99
C GLY A 118 12.92 -15.80 -11.64
N LEU A 119 12.65 -14.66 -10.99
CA LEU A 119 13.17 -14.32 -9.67
C LEU A 119 12.16 -14.71 -8.60
N THR A 120 12.61 -15.28 -7.48
CA THR A 120 11.77 -15.50 -6.31
C THR A 120 11.71 -14.24 -5.47
N VAL A 121 10.51 -13.82 -5.08
CA VAL A 121 10.32 -12.71 -4.14
C VAL A 121 10.43 -13.28 -2.72
N GLU A 122 11.62 -13.15 -2.11
CA GLU A 122 11.84 -13.57 -0.73
C GLU A 122 11.04 -12.67 0.24
N GLU A 123 10.29 -13.26 1.15
CA GLU A 123 9.50 -12.52 2.15
C GLU A 123 10.32 -12.05 3.38
N THR A 124 11.64 -12.27 3.44
CA THR A 124 12.34 -12.34 4.72
C THR A 124 13.17 -11.11 5.08
N LYS A 125 12.83 -10.49 6.24
CA LYS A 125 13.74 -10.36 7.41
C LYS A 125 13.17 -9.72 8.69
N GLN A 126 11.89 -9.39 8.78
CA GLN A 126 11.27 -8.88 10.03
C GLN A 126 9.88 -9.46 10.31
N THR A 127 9.67 -10.74 10.04
CA THR A 127 8.60 -11.48 10.70
C THR A 127 9.03 -11.69 12.15
N ILE A 128 8.94 -10.64 12.97
CA ILE A 128 8.75 -10.85 14.41
C ILE A 128 7.36 -11.47 14.46
N GLU A 129 7.32 -12.80 14.61
CA GLU A 129 6.17 -13.48 15.15
C GLU A 129 5.83 -12.76 16.46
N LEU A 130 4.82 -11.89 16.43
CA LEU A 130 4.11 -11.50 17.64
C LEU A 130 3.35 -12.75 18.06
N ASN A 131 4.02 -13.60 18.83
CA ASN A 131 3.36 -14.62 19.61
C ASN A 131 2.53 -13.89 20.68
N ASP A 132 1.23 -14.22 20.73
CA ASP A 132 0.29 -13.81 21.77
C ASP A 132 0.82 -14.05 23.20
#